data_AF-A0A3D1CK04-F1
#
_entry.id   AF-A0A3D1CK04-F1
#
_cell.length_a   1.000
_cell.length_b   1.000
_cell.length_c   1.000
_cell.angle_alpha   90.00
_cell.angle_beta   90.00
_cell.angle_gamma   90.00
#
_symmetry.space_group_name_H-M   'P 1'
#
loop_
_entity.id
_entity.type
_entity.pdbx_description
1 polymer ?
#
loop_
_entity_poly.entity_id
_entity_poly.type
_entity_poly.pdbx_seq_one_letter_code
_entity_poly.pdbx_strand_id
1 'polypeptide(L)'
;QAELKQQLVENCHAEVRQQWPQPVADWVINGGEQFELLMSREQSILKVTLPPKQSLNPNVDTVRWQQPHQQNDVGEAQRLAAAISVDPVLSGETWFFLNKSSSLQEGAKLHVWVPTEQGAFSAVLIPYQSVVWYAGQPWAYLRMDEQRFQRISLLNGHDSVEGIYLQQGFHPGDAVVTSGAQTLLSEEFKWQIHDEDDDDD
;
A
#
# COMPACT_ATOMS: atom_id res chain seq x y z
N GLN A 1 6.59 -45.43 28.19
CA GLN A 1 7.55 -44.77 27.27
C GLN A 1 6.85 -44.29 26.00
N ALA A 2 6.13 -45.15 25.25
CA ALA A 2 5.34 -44.73 24.08
C ALA A 2 4.20 -43.76 24.44
N GLU A 3 3.45 -44.05 25.51
CA GLU A 3 2.34 -43.23 26.00
C GLU A 3 2.78 -41.81 26.42
N LEU A 4 3.94 -41.70 27.09
CA LEU A 4 4.54 -40.41 27.47
C LEU A 4 4.94 -39.57 26.24
N LYS A 5 5.48 -40.20 25.19
CA LYS A 5 5.82 -39.50 23.93
C LYS A 5 4.57 -38.99 23.24
N GLN A 6 3.50 -39.80 23.23
CA GLN A 6 2.23 -39.42 22.61
C GLN A 6 1.58 -38.24 23.33
N GLN A 7 1.58 -38.27 24.67
CA GLN A 7 1.07 -37.17 25.49
C GLN A 7 1.86 -35.87 25.29
N LEU A 8 3.19 -35.95 25.10
CA LEU A 8 4.02 -34.77 24.79
C LEU A 8 3.69 -34.17 23.42
N VAL A 9 3.45 -35.00 22.40
CA VAL A 9 3.05 -34.55 21.06
C VAL A 9 1.68 -33.88 21.10
N GLU A 10 0.72 -34.47 21.79
CA GLU A 10 -0.63 -33.91 21.96
C GLU A 10 -0.60 -32.54 22.66
N ASN A 11 0.21 -32.41 23.71
CA ASN A 11 0.40 -31.12 24.39
C ASN A 11 1.03 -30.07 23.45
N CYS A 12 2.03 -30.45 22.67
CA CYS A 12 2.65 -29.55 21.69
C CYS A 12 1.64 -29.08 20.62
N HIS A 13 0.82 -29.99 20.09
CA HIS A 13 -0.23 -29.63 19.14
C HIS A 13 -1.25 -28.67 19.75
N ALA A 14 -1.62 -28.89 21.01
CA ALA A 14 -2.53 -28.00 21.72
C ALA A 14 -1.94 -26.59 21.91
N GLU A 15 -0.66 -26.49 22.29
CA GLU A 15 0.05 -25.21 22.40
C GLU A 15 0.10 -24.46 21.07
N VAL A 16 0.43 -25.15 19.97
CA VAL A 16 0.46 -24.56 18.62
C VAL A 16 -0.92 -24.02 18.25
N ARG A 17 -1.99 -24.79 18.47
CA ARG A 17 -3.37 -24.37 18.15
C ARG A 17 -3.87 -23.21 19.02
N GLN A 18 -3.28 -22.97 20.19
CA GLN A 18 -3.62 -21.82 21.04
C GLN A 18 -2.93 -20.53 20.59
N GLN A 19 -1.75 -20.63 20.00
CA GLN A 19 -0.93 -19.48 19.62
C GLN A 19 -1.14 -19.05 18.17
N TRP A 20 -1.38 -20.00 17.27
CA TRP A 20 -1.41 -19.77 15.82
C TRP A 20 -2.78 -20.01 15.23
N PRO A 21 -3.21 -19.20 14.24
CA PRO A 21 -4.47 -19.43 13.55
C PRO A 21 -4.47 -20.78 12.85
N GLN A 22 -5.68 -21.33 12.65
CA GLN A 22 -5.88 -22.70 12.16
C GLN A 22 -5.02 -23.07 10.94
N PRO A 23 -4.92 -22.27 9.85
CA PRO A 23 -4.11 -22.65 8.70
C PRO A 23 -2.63 -22.87 9.05
N VAL A 24 -2.06 -22.00 9.88
CA VAL A 24 -0.66 -22.07 10.29
C VAL A 24 -0.44 -23.23 11.26
N ALA A 25 -1.37 -23.41 12.22
CA ALA A 25 -1.30 -24.53 13.15
C ALA A 25 -1.37 -25.88 12.41
N ASP A 26 -2.22 -26.01 11.40
CA ASP A 26 -2.35 -27.23 10.60
C ASP A 26 -1.09 -27.49 9.76
N TRP A 27 -0.42 -26.47 9.21
CA TRP A 27 0.87 -26.65 8.53
C TRP A 27 1.98 -27.12 9.48
N VAL A 28 2.04 -26.59 10.70
CA VAL A 28 3.06 -26.99 11.69
C VAL A 28 2.82 -28.41 12.19
N ILE A 29 1.55 -28.78 12.43
CA ILE A 29 1.18 -30.07 13.01
C ILE A 29 1.24 -31.20 11.98
N ASN A 30 0.72 -30.96 10.77
CA ASN A 30 0.61 -32.00 9.74
C ASN A 30 1.77 -31.97 8.74
N GLY A 31 2.58 -30.90 8.75
CA GLY A 31 3.57 -30.62 7.71
C GLY A 31 2.91 -30.19 6.39
N GLY A 32 3.65 -30.34 5.29
CA GLY A 32 3.19 -30.04 3.93
C GLY A 32 4.05 -28.99 3.24
N GLU A 33 3.69 -28.68 1.98
CA GLU A 33 4.47 -27.76 1.14
C GLU A 33 4.63 -26.37 1.78
N GLN A 34 3.56 -25.81 2.34
CA GLN A 34 3.61 -24.51 3.01
C GLN A 34 4.56 -24.52 4.22
N PHE A 35 4.63 -25.61 4.98
CA PHE A 35 5.57 -25.74 6.08
C PHE A 35 7.02 -25.72 5.59
N GLU A 36 7.33 -26.51 4.55
CA GLU A 36 8.67 -26.56 3.96
C GLU A 36 9.08 -25.19 3.36
N LEU A 37 8.16 -24.50 2.69
CA LEU A 37 8.40 -23.17 2.13
C LEU A 37 8.64 -22.10 3.21
N LEU A 38 7.98 -22.22 4.37
CA LEU A 38 8.24 -21.35 5.53
C LEU A 38 9.58 -21.68 6.20
N MET A 39 9.93 -22.97 6.35
CA MET A 39 11.19 -23.40 6.96
C MET A 39 12.41 -23.06 6.09
N SER A 40 12.27 -23.13 4.77
CA SER A 40 13.28 -22.70 3.79
C SER A 40 13.35 -21.18 3.62
N ARG A 41 12.44 -20.41 4.23
CA ARG A 41 12.31 -18.94 4.12
C ARG A 41 12.01 -18.46 2.69
N GLU A 42 11.47 -19.31 1.84
CA GLU A 42 10.91 -18.93 0.54
C GLU A 42 9.58 -18.18 0.70
N GLN A 43 8.86 -18.48 1.78
CA GLN A 43 7.67 -17.74 2.20
C GLN A 43 7.85 -17.19 3.61
N SER A 44 7.07 -16.17 3.93
CA SER A 44 7.06 -15.56 5.26
C SER A 44 5.64 -15.21 5.69
N ILE A 45 5.41 -15.17 7.00
CA ILE A 45 4.14 -14.77 7.59
C ILE A 45 4.30 -13.36 8.15
N LEU A 46 3.41 -12.47 7.74
CA LEU A 46 3.29 -11.12 8.27
C LEU A 46 2.23 -11.10 9.36
N LYS A 47 2.58 -10.55 10.53
CA LYS A 47 1.62 -10.20 11.58
C LYS A 47 1.32 -8.71 11.49
N VAL A 48 0.10 -8.36 11.13
CA VAL A 48 -0.34 -6.96 10.96
C VAL A 48 -1.35 -6.63 12.05
N THR A 49 -1.03 -5.65 12.89
CA THR A 49 -1.95 -5.13 13.91
C THR A 49 -2.48 -3.77 13.45
N LEU A 50 -3.79 -3.67 13.33
CA LEU A 50 -4.47 -2.44 12.94
C LEU A 50 -4.51 -1.44 14.11
N PRO A 51 -4.59 -0.12 13.82
CA PRO A 51 -4.83 0.88 14.84
C PRO A 51 -6.10 0.59 15.66
N PRO A 52 -6.17 1.09 16.91
CA PRO A 52 -7.36 0.93 17.75
C PRO A 52 -8.63 1.44 17.05
N LYS A 53 -9.74 0.73 17.23
CA LYS A 53 -11.05 1.04 16.61
C LYS A 53 -11.11 0.89 15.08
N GLN A 54 -10.07 0.34 14.46
CA GLN A 54 -10.12 -0.11 13.06
C GLN A 54 -10.26 -1.64 13.02
N SER A 55 -10.99 -2.11 12.02
CA SER A 55 -11.18 -3.53 11.73
C SER A 55 -10.83 -3.81 10.28
N LEU A 56 -10.36 -5.02 10.00
CA LEU A 56 -10.05 -5.38 8.61
C LEU A 56 -11.36 -5.50 7.83
N ASN A 57 -11.45 -4.81 6.70
CA ASN A 57 -12.59 -4.97 5.82
C ASN A 57 -12.67 -6.44 5.34
N PRO A 58 -13.82 -7.13 5.46
CA PRO A 58 -13.95 -8.54 5.11
C PRO A 58 -13.56 -8.89 3.66
N ASN A 59 -13.55 -7.91 2.76
CA ASN A 59 -13.22 -8.09 1.34
C ASN A 59 -11.75 -7.84 1.01
N VAL A 60 -10.92 -7.53 2.01
CA VAL A 60 -9.48 -7.36 1.83
C VAL A 60 -8.83 -8.74 1.87
N ASP A 61 -8.47 -9.24 0.70
CA ASP A 61 -7.75 -10.50 0.55
C ASP A 61 -6.24 -10.31 0.41
N THR A 62 -5.77 -9.10 0.11
CA THR A 62 -4.35 -8.79 -0.02
C THR A 62 -4.00 -7.45 0.63
N VAL A 63 -2.75 -7.36 1.09
CA VAL A 63 -2.15 -6.11 1.56
C VAL A 63 -0.83 -5.89 0.84
N ARG A 64 -0.46 -4.62 0.65
CA ARG A 64 0.87 -4.26 0.15
C ARG A 64 1.79 -3.94 1.31
N TRP A 65 3.06 -4.25 1.16
CA TRP A 65 4.07 -3.99 2.19
C TRP A 65 5.39 -3.54 1.58
N GLN A 66 6.17 -2.82 2.38
CA GLN A 66 7.51 -2.35 1.99
C GLN A 66 8.45 -2.32 3.21
N GLN A 67 9.73 -2.65 2.98
CA GLN A 67 10.77 -2.46 3.99
C GLN A 67 11.19 -0.98 4.06
N PRO A 68 11.33 -0.37 5.25
CA PRO A 68 11.66 1.05 5.42
C PRO A 68 12.89 1.54 4.65
N HIS A 69 13.86 0.66 4.37
CA HIS A 69 15.12 0.98 3.71
C HIS A 69 15.15 0.61 2.20
N GLN A 70 14.04 0.11 1.64
CA GLN A 70 13.95 -0.29 0.23
C GLN A 70 12.72 0.34 -0.44
N GLN A 71 12.88 1.59 -0.88
CA GLN A 71 11.78 2.41 -1.41
C GLN A 71 11.18 1.92 -2.74
N ASN A 72 11.90 1.07 -3.49
CA ASN A 72 11.46 0.60 -4.80
C ASN A 72 10.96 -0.85 -4.80
N ASP A 73 10.97 -1.52 -3.64
CA ASP A 73 10.48 -2.90 -3.53
C ASP A 73 9.18 -2.90 -2.71
N VAL A 74 8.07 -3.17 -3.37
CA VAL A 74 6.75 -3.26 -2.76
C VAL A 74 6.22 -4.66 -2.99
N GLY A 75 6.15 -5.44 -1.92
CA GLY A 75 5.59 -6.78 -1.96
C GLY A 75 4.08 -6.78 -1.74
N GLU A 76 3.49 -7.94 -2.00
CA GLU A 76 2.10 -8.25 -1.71
C GLU A 76 2.03 -9.46 -0.79
N ALA A 77 1.08 -9.46 0.14
CA ALA A 77 0.80 -10.60 1.01
C ALA A 77 -0.69 -10.92 1.03
N GLN A 78 -1.01 -12.21 0.99
CA GLN A 78 -2.39 -12.72 0.94
C GLN A 78 -2.92 -12.96 2.35
N ARG A 79 -4.17 -12.59 2.62
CA ARG A 79 -4.82 -12.80 3.91
C ARG A 79 -4.87 -14.29 4.24
N LEU A 80 -4.42 -14.65 5.43
CA LEU A 80 -4.58 -16.00 5.97
C LEU A 80 -5.74 -16.08 6.94
N ALA A 81 -5.62 -15.41 8.08
CA ALA A 81 -6.56 -15.53 9.18
C ALA A 81 -6.38 -14.42 10.22
N ALA A 82 -7.43 -14.18 11.00
CA ALA A 82 -7.33 -13.33 12.18
C ALA A 82 -6.47 -14.01 13.26
N ALA A 83 -5.80 -13.20 14.09
CA ALA A 83 -5.10 -13.71 15.26
C ALA A 83 -6.10 -14.20 16.32
N ILE A 84 -5.73 -15.28 17.03
CA ILE A 84 -6.54 -15.86 18.11
C ILE A 84 -6.53 -14.96 19.35
N SER A 85 -5.39 -14.31 19.60
CA SER A 85 -5.19 -13.41 20.74
C SER A 85 -4.92 -11.98 20.27
N VAL A 86 -5.36 -11.02 21.09
CA VAL A 86 -5.10 -9.60 20.88
C VAL A 86 -3.63 -9.32 21.20
N ASP A 87 -2.99 -8.46 20.42
CA ASP A 87 -1.64 -8.00 20.74
C ASP A 87 -1.68 -7.17 22.05
N PRO A 88 -0.97 -7.61 23.12
CA PRO A 88 -1.09 -7.00 24.44
C PRO A 88 -0.48 -5.59 24.49
N VAL A 89 0.34 -5.21 23.52
CA VAL A 89 0.98 -3.89 23.44
C VAL A 89 0.13 -2.93 22.62
N LEU A 90 -0.35 -3.39 21.46
CA LEU A 90 -1.01 -2.51 20.48
C LEU A 90 -2.53 -2.42 20.65
N SER A 91 -3.16 -3.35 21.37
CA SER A 91 -4.61 -3.35 21.66
C SER A 91 -5.52 -3.20 20.43
N GLY A 92 -5.05 -3.63 19.26
CA GLY A 92 -5.73 -3.54 17.98
C GLY A 92 -6.04 -4.90 17.36
N GLU A 93 -6.97 -4.93 16.42
CA GLU A 93 -7.31 -6.14 15.66
C GLU A 93 -6.08 -6.62 14.88
N THR A 94 -5.74 -7.90 15.01
CA THR A 94 -4.50 -8.46 14.45
C THR A 94 -4.82 -9.55 13.46
N TRP A 95 -4.11 -9.54 12.33
CA TRP A 95 -4.28 -10.48 11.22
C TRP A 95 -2.93 -11.04 10.76
N PHE A 96 -2.98 -12.26 10.24
CA PHE A 96 -1.85 -12.92 9.60
C PHE A 96 -2.03 -12.92 8.09
N PHE A 97 -0.95 -12.60 7.37
CA PHE A 97 -0.87 -12.62 5.91
C PHE A 97 0.31 -13.47 5.46
N LEU A 98 0.15 -14.22 4.37
CA LEU A 98 1.19 -15.01 3.72
C LEU A 98 1.85 -14.17 2.64
N ASN A 99 3.14 -13.91 2.82
CA ASN A 99 3.98 -13.34 1.80
C ASN A 99 4.68 -14.48 1.04
N LYS A 100 4.36 -14.59 -0.26
CA LYS A 100 4.93 -15.60 -1.16
C LYS A 100 6.19 -15.13 -1.88
N SER A 101 6.59 -13.88 -1.68
CA SER A 101 7.61 -13.20 -2.46
C SER A 101 8.65 -12.60 -1.52
N SER A 102 9.93 -12.89 -1.74
CA SER A 102 11.07 -12.41 -0.96
C SER A 102 11.23 -13.02 0.45
N SER A 103 12.49 -13.27 0.80
CA SER A 103 12.88 -13.72 2.13
C SER A 103 12.96 -12.53 3.08
N LEU A 104 11.87 -12.26 3.80
CA LEU A 104 11.89 -11.30 4.90
C LEU A 104 12.62 -11.87 6.10
N GLN A 105 13.46 -11.05 6.74
CA GLN A 105 14.07 -11.42 8.01
C GLN A 105 13.01 -11.44 9.11
N GLU A 106 13.10 -12.43 9.99
CA GLU A 106 12.25 -12.49 11.18
C GLU A 106 12.43 -11.22 12.03
N GLY A 107 11.32 -10.63 12.47
CA GLY A 107 11.31 -9.38 13.23
C GLY A 107 11.52 -8.11 12.39
N ALA A 108 11.60 -8.19 11.06
CA ALA A 108 11.65 -7.02 10.21
C ALA A 108 10.41 -6.13 10.40
N LYS A 109 10.64 -4.82 10.53
CA LYS A 109 9.56 -3.83 10.53
C LYS A 109 9.19 -3.48 9.09
N LEU A 110 7.90 -3.39 8.81
CA LEU A 110 7.36 -3.09 7.49
C LEU A 110 6.42 -1.89 7.56
N HIS A 111 6.37 -1.12 6.48
CA HIS A 111 5.23 -0.27 6.17
C HIS A 111 4.19 -1.13 5.46
N VAL A 112 2.94 -1.13 5.93
CA VAL A 112 1.86 -1.94 5.37
C VAL A 112 0.70 -1.03 5.00
N TRP A 113 0.23 -1.16 3.77
CA TRP A 113 -0.98 -0.49 3.29
C TRP A 113 -2.13 -1.48 3.33
N VAL A 114 -3.13 -1.16 4.15
CA VAL A 114 -4.35 -1.95 4.30
C VAL A 114 -5.49 -1.17 3.64
N PRO A 115 -6.15 -1.72 2.61
CA PRO A 115 -7.29 -1.05 1.98
C PRO A 115 -8.43 -0.85 2.98
N THR A 116 -8.92 0.39 3.13
CA THR A 116 -9.97 0.74 4.11
C THR A 116 -11.37 0.76 3.52
N GLU A 117 -11.52 1.04 2.22
CA GLU A 117 -12.83 1.15 1.56
C GLU A 117 -13.04 0.10 0.47
N GLN A 118 -14.31 -0.21 0.21
CA GLN A 118 -14.70 -0.94 -0.98
C GLN A 118 -14.73 -0.01 -2.18
N GLY A 119 -14.10 -0.46 -3.25
CA GLY A 119 -14.32 0.05 -4.59
C GLY A 119 -13.00 0.11 -5.33
N ALA A 120 -12.83 -0.76 -6.32
CA ALA A 120 -12.00 -0.39 -7.46
C ALA A 120 -12.65 0.87 -8.04
N PHE A 121 -12.11 2.02 -7.69
CA PHE A 121 -12.54 3.27 -8.29
C PHE A 121 -11.79 3.43 -9.60
N SER A 122 -12.51 3.84 -10.64
CA SER A 122 -11.85 4.21 -11.89
C SER A 122 -11.11 5.51 -11.64
N ALA A 123 -9.80 5.47 -11.74
CA ALA A 123 -8.94 6.63 -11.66
C ALA A 123 -7.82 6.54 -12.69
N VAL A 124 -7.33 7.70 -13.08
CA VAL A 124 -6.11 7.85 -13.88
C VAL A 124 -4.95 8.04 -12.91
N LEU A 125 -3.89 7.24 -13.09
CA LEU A 125 -2.62 7.44 -12.38
C LEU A 125 -1.89 8.63 -13.01
N ILE A 126 -1.60 9.65 -12.20
CA ILE A 126 -0.73 10.77 -12.54
C ILE A 126 0.65 10.51 -11.94
N PRO A 127 1.67 10.17 -12.75
CA PRO A 127 3.02 9.87 -12.24
C PRO A 127 3.63 11.08 -11.54
N TYR A 128 4.39 10.87 -10.45
CA TYR A 128 4.98 11.97 -9.67
C TYR A 128 5.85 12.94 -10.49
N GLN A 129 6.53 12.47 -11.54
CA GLN A 129 7.29 13.34 -12.46
C GLN A 129 6.44 14.40 -13.18
N SER A 130 5.11 14.20 -13.25
CA SER A 130 4.16 15.12 -13.86
C SER A 130 3.58 16.14 -12.86
N VAL A 131 3.89 15.97 -11.57
CA VAL A 131 3.32 16.76 -10.49
C VAL A 131 4.16 18.00 -10.24
N VAL A 132 3.53 19.17 -10.27
CA VAL A 132 4.12 20.45 -9.86
C VAL A 132 3.41 20.97 -8.61
N TRP A 133 4.20 21.37 -7.61
CA TRP A 133 3.68 21.94 -6.37
C TRP A 133 3.59 23.46 -6.50
N TYR A 134 2.39 24.00 -6.33
CA TYR A 134 2.15 25.43 -6.39
C TYR A 134 0.99 25.81 -5.45
N ALA A 135 1.15 26.94 -4.74
CA ALA A 135 0.19 27.42 -3.75
C ALA A 135 -0.24 26.34 -2.72
N GLY A 136 0.74 25.53 -2.27
CA GLY A 136 0.52 24.51 -1.24
C GLY A 136 -0.26 23.27 -1.68
N GLN A 137 -0.52 23.08 -2.98
CA GLN A 137 -1.25 21.92 -3.49
C GLN A 137 -0.58 21.34 -4.74
N PRO A 138 -0.80 20.04 -5.04
CA PRO A 138 -0.26 19.40 -6.23
C PRO A 138 -1.12 19.70 -7.47
N TRP A 139 -0.46 19.91 -8.60
CA TRP A 139 -1.08 20.16 -9.90
C TRP A 139 -0.41 19.31 -10.98
N ALA A 140 -1.14 19.06 -12.08
CA ALA A 140 -0.57 18.54 -13.33
C ALA A 140 -1.14 19.30 -14.54
N TYR A 141 -0.43 19.24 -15.67
CA TYR A 141 -0.88 19.84 -16.92
C TYR A 141 -1.40 18.78 -17.88
N LEU A 142 -2.66 18.94 -18.28
CA LEU A 142 -3.30 18.22 -19.37
C LEU A 142 -2.98 18.92 -20.70
N ARG A 143 -2.47 18.19 -21.68
CA ARG A 143 -2.27 18.69 -23.05
C ARG A 143 -3.57 18.55 -23.84
N MET A 144 -4.18 19.68 -24.18
CA MET A 144 -5.42 19.74 -24.97
C MET A 144 -5.11 19.62 -26.47
N ASP A 145 -4.02 20.23 -26.93
CA ASP A 145 -3.43 20.07 -28.26
C ASP A 145 -1.95 20.48 -28.25
N GLU A 146 -1.34 20.72 -29.42
CA GLU A 146 0.08 21.05 -29.55
C GLU A 146 0.52 22.32 -28.79
N GLN A 147 -0.38 23.27 -28.55
CA GLN A 147 -0.04 24.56 -27.92
C GLN A 147 -0.89 24.90 -26.70
N ARG A 148 -2.00 24.20 -26.47
CA ARG A 148 -2.90 24.47 -25.35
C ARG A 148 -2.75 23.43 -24.25
N PHE A 149 -2.54 23.94 -23.04
CA PHE A 149 -2.40 23.15 -21.82
C PHE A 149 -3.38 23.65 -20.77
N GLN A 150 -3.92 22.75 -19.98
CA GLN A 150 -4.83 23.06 -18.89
C GLN A 150 -4.25 22.54 -17.58
N ARG A 151 -4.13 23.43 -16.58
CA ARG A 151 -3.72 23.05 -15.23
C ARG A 151 -4.90 22.41 -14.47
N ILE A 152 -4.70 21.19 -14.00
CA ILE A 152 -5.68 20.40 -13.25
C ILE A 152 -5.18 20.22 -11.82
N SER A 153 -6.05 20.51 -10.83
CA SER A 153 -5.72 20.30 -9.42
C SER A 153 -5.73 18.80 -9.10
N LEU A 154 -4.71 18.34 -8.38
CA LEU A 154 -4.61 16.98 -7.89
C LEU A 154 -4.99 16.87 -6.40
N LEU A 155 -5.55 17.93 -5.81
CA LEU A 155 -5.87 18.01 -4.38
C LEU A 155 -6.80 16.87 -3.90
N ASN A 156 -7.74 16.45 -4.75
CA ASN A 156 -8.68 15.38 -4.45
C ASN A 156 -8.18 13.99 -4.89
N GLY A 157 -6.89 13.88 -5.23
CA GLY A 157 -6.27 12.63 -5.62
C GLY A 157 -5.88 11.77 -4.41
N HIS A 158 -5.68 10.48 -4.66
CA HIS A 158 -5.17 9.53 -3.67
C HIS A 158 -3.70 9.23 -3.95
N ASP A 159 -2.83 9.56 -3.00
CA ASP A 159 -1.40 9.25 -3.09
C ASP A 159 -1.14 7.73 -3.13
N SER A 160 -0.13 7.36 -3.91
CA SER A 160 0.38 5.99 -4.01
C SER A 160 1.89 6.02 -4.22
N VAL A 161 2.55 4.86 -4.19
CA VAL A 161 3.99 4.76 -4.42
C VAL A 161 4.40 5.22 -5.84
N GLU A 162 3.50 5.12 -6.82
CA GLU A 162 3.78 5.40 -8.23
C GLU A 162 3.39 6.84 -8.66
N GLY A 163 2.55 7.50 -7.87
CA GLY A 163 1.95 8.80 -8.22
C GLY A 163 0.61 9.03 -7.53
N ILE A 164 -0.19 9.93 -8.09
CA ILE A 164 -1.49 10.33 -7.54
C ILE A 164 -2.61 9.78 -8.41
N TYR A 165 -3.53 9.01 -7.83
CA TYR A 165 -4.73 8.52 -8.52
C TYR A 165 -5.84 9.57 -8.49
N LEU A 166 -6.35 9.96 -9.66
CA LEU A 166 -7.37 11.00 -9.81
C LEU A 166 -8.63 10.45 -10.48
N GLN A 167 -9.80 10.68 -9.88
CA GLN A 167 -11.10 10.21 -10.40
C GLN A 167 -11.75 11.18 -11.40
N GLN A 168 -11.35 12.46 -11.40
CA GLN A 168 -11.94 13.51 -12.24
C GLN A 168 -10.86 14.45 -12.75
N GLY A 169 -11.02 14.98 -13.96
CA GLY A 169 -10.12 15.98 -14.56
C GLY A 169 -9.10 15.38 -15.55
N PHE A 170 -8.79 14.09 -15.44
CA PHE A 170 -8.10 13.30 -16.46
C PHE A 170 -8.94 12.07 -16.81
N HIS A 171 -8.89 11.69 -18.08
CA HIS A 171 -9.53 10.49 -18.62
C HIS A 171 -8.47 9.56 -19.26
N PRO A 172 -8.74 8.25 -19.36
CA PRO A 172 -7.86 7.34 -20.08
C PRO A 172 -7.60 7.81 -21.52
N GLY A 173 -6.33 7.93 -21.89
CA GLY A 173 -5.89 8.42 -23.21
C GLY A 173 -5.46 9.89 -23.24
N ASP A 174 -5.77 10.65 -22.19
CA ASP A 174 -5.30 12.03 -22.05
C ASP A 174 -3.77 12.12 -21.96
N ALA A 175 -3.19 13.13 -22.59
CA ALA A 175 -1.76 13.38 -22.55
C ALA A 175 -1.41 14.30 -21.37
N VAL A 176 -0.67 13.78 -20.39
CA VAL A 176 -0.14 14.55 -19.28
C VAL A 176 1.31 14.99 -19.55
N VAL A 177 1.66 16.20 -19.12
CA VAL A 177 3.02 16.73 -19.25
C VAL A 177 3.92 16.14 -18.17
N THR A 178 4.90 15.34 -18.57
CA THR A 178 5.89 14.69 -17.68
C THR A 178 7.23 15.43 -17.61
N SER A 179 7.45 16.41 -18.49
CA SER A 179 8.64 17.26 -18.53
C SER A 179 8.27 18.66 -18.96
N GLY A 180 8.84 19.69 -18.32
CA GLY A 180 8.54 21.09 -18.61
C GLY A 180 7.28 21.66 -17.93
N ALA A 181 6.66 20.93 -16.99
CA ALA A 181 5.49 21.41 -16.23
C ALA A 181 5.76 22.73 -15.48
N GLN A 182 6.99 22.92 -14.97
CA GLN A 182 7.41 24.18 -14.36
C GLN A 182 7.49 25.34 -15.38
N THR A 183 7.90 25.07 -16.61
CA THR A 183 7.93 26.07 -17.68
C THR A 183 6.53 26.55 -18.03
N LEU A 184 5.57 25.62 -18.16
CA LEU A 184 4.16 25.98 -18.37
C LEU A 184 3.61 26.83 -17.22
N LEU A 185 3.95 26.46 -15.97
CA LEU A 185 3.58 27.25 -14.80
C LEU A 185 4.14 28.67 -14.86
N SER A 186 5.43 28.84 -15.20
CA SER A 186 6.02 30.16 -15.38
C SER A 186 5.37 30.95 -16.51
N GLU A 187 4.99 30.29 -17.60
CA GLU A 187 4.33 30.93 -18.73
C GLU A 187 2.94 31.44 -18.35
N GLU A 188 2.13 30.67 -17.62
CA GLU A 188 0.84 31.14 -17.09
C GLU A 188 0.97 32.40 -16.23
N PHE A 189 2.01 32.51 -15.40
CA PHE A 189 2.22 33.69 -14.57
C PHE A 189 2.63 34.93 -15.35
N LYS A 190 3.40 34.80 -16.44
CA LYS A 190 3.74 35.97 -17.28
C LYS A 190 2.49 36.67 -17.80
N TRP A 191 1.48 35.92 -18.20
CA TRP A 191 0.20 36.46 -18.69
C TRP A 191 -0.68 37.06 -17.59
N GLN A 192 -0.45 36.72 -16.32
CA GLN A 192 -1.13 37.35 -15.18
C GLN A 192 -0.50 38.68 -14.77
N ILE A 193 0.67 39.00 -15.32
CA ILE A 193 1.40 40.25 -15.09
C ILE A 193 1.30 41.05 -16.42
N HIS A 194 0.14 41.64 -16.72
CA HIS A 194 0.02 42.59 -17.84
C HIS A 194 -0.50 43.95 -17.35
N ASP A 195 0.40 44.92 -17.53
CA ASP A 195 0.27 46.36 -17.79
C ASP A 195 -0.48 47.25 -16.79
N GLU A 196 0.24 47.74 -15.76
CA GLU A 196 -0.11 48.95 -15.00
C GLU A 196 0.59 50.22 -15.55
N ASP A 197 1.24 50.17 -16.71
CA ASP A 197 2.11 51.26 -17.22
C ASP A 197 1.53 52.05 -18.43
N ASP A 198 0.21 51.98 -18.69
CA ASP A 198 -0.43 52.65 -19.85
C ASP A 198 -1.46 53.73 -19.46
N ASP A 199 -1.21 54.49 -18.38
CA ASP A 199 -1.94 55.72 -18.03
C ASP A 199 -0.96 56.90 -17.82
N ASP A 200 -0.45 57.45 -18.92
CA ASP A 200 0.18 58.79 -18.97
C ASP A 200 -0.23 59.46 -20.29
N ASP A 201 -1.45 60.02 -20.33
CA ASP A 201 -1.97 60.94 -21.36
C ASP A 201 -2.49 62.24 -20.70
#